data_AF-A0A2R6KZI8-F1
#
_entry.id   AF-A0A2R6KZI8-F1
#
_cell.length_a   1.000
_cell.length_b   1.000
_cell.length_c   1.000
_cell.angle_alpha   90.00
_cell.angle_beta   90.00
_cell.angle_gamma   90.00
#
_symmetry.space_group_name_H-M   'P 1'
#
loop_
_entity.id
_entity.type
_entity.pdbx_description
1 polymer ?
#
loop_
_entity_poly.entity_id
_entity_poly.type
_entity_poly.pdbx_seq_one_letter_code
_entity_poly.pdbx_strand_id
1 'polypeptide(L)'
;MASDTDPVTPLALALDTQRRAIETWTDVVETSQALPDAVETTADIEVGHTPSEVVYEENKLELRHYRPEAAGIEPEQTHETPILIVYALINKPYILDLQPDRSVVRRLLEGGHDVYLIDWNEPSRLDQHLTLEDYVTRYIDNCVDVVRERSGKDAVNVLGYCMGGTMSAMYAALSPETVNAL
;
A
#
# COMPACT_ATOMS: atom_id res chain seq x y z
N MET A 1 20.90 1.76 -48.77
CA MET A 1 21.21 0.98 -47.55
C MET A 1 20.10 1.28 -46.56
N ALA A 2 19.47 0.22 -46.06
CA ALA A 2 18.13 0.25 -45.48
C ALA A 2 18.01 1.15 -44.24
N SER A 3 16.87 1.84 -44.17
CA SER A 3 16.36 2.60 -43.04
C SER A 3 15.95 1.66 -41.91
N ASP A 4 16.61 1.76 -40.76
CA ASP A 4 16.24 1.05 -39.54
C ASP A 4 15.50 2.05 -38.63
N THR A 5 14.18 2.11 -38.77
CA THR A 5 13.29 2.79 -37.84
C THR A 5 12.57 1.72 -37.05
N ASP A 6 13.11 1.37 -35.89
CA ASP A 6 12.44 0.51 -34.92
C ASP A 6 11.09 1.15 -34.52
N PRO A 7 9.97 0.42 -34.61
CA PRO A 7 8.67 0.94 -34.23
C PRO A 7 8.65 1.11 -32.70
N VAL A 8 8.64 2.36 -32.25
CA VAL A 8 8.49 2.70 -30.84
C VAL A 8 7.19 2.09 -30.32
N THR A 9 7.31 1.02 -29.54
CA THR A 9 6.17 0.25 -29.04
C THR A 9 5.64 0.94 -27.77
N PRO A 10 4.31 1.09 -27.59
CA PRO A 10 3.74 1.80 -26.44
C PRO A 10 4.25 1.29 -25.08
N LEU A 11 4.52 -0.01 -24.97
CA LEU A 11 5.08 -0.64 -23.78
C LEU A 11 6.53 -0.20 -23.49
N ALA A 12 7.37 -0.05 -24.52
CA ALA A 12 8.74 0.39 -24.36
C ALA A 12 8.82 1.86 -23.90
N LEU A 13 7.88 2.68 -24.39
CA LEU A 13 7.78 4.08 -23.99
C LEU A 13 7.32 4.22 -22.53
N ALA A 14 6.36 3.39 -22.09
CA ALA A 14 5.94 3.33 -20.70
C ALA A 14 7.07 2.88 -19.75
N LEU A 15 7.81 1.84 -20.14
CA LEU A 15 8.95 1.33 -19.36
C LEU A 15 10.09 2.34 -19.27
N ASP A 16 10.39 3.05 -20.36
CA ASP A 16 11.42 4.09 -20.38
C ASP A 16 11.00 5.31 -19.54
N THR A 17 9.72 5.69 -19.55
CA THR A 17 9.22 6.74 -18.65
C THR A 17 9.30 6.35 -17.17
N GLN A 18 8.99 5.08 -16.83
CA GLN A 18 9.18 4.57 -15.47
C GLN A 18 10.66 4.53 -15.08
N ARG A 19 11.54 4.08 -15.97
CA ARG A 19 12.98 4.02 -15.71
C ARG A 19 13.56 5.41 -15.43
N ARG A 20 13.22 6.39 -16.26
CA ARG A 20 13.64 7.79 -16.07
C ARG A 20 13.06 8.40 -14.80
N ALA A 21 11.82 8.06 -14.45
CA ALA A 21 11.23 8.50 -13.18
C ALA A 21 12.01 7.92 -12.00
N ILE A 22 12.32 6.62 -12.01
CA ILE A 22 13.12 5.95 -10.97
C ILE A 22 14.52 6.56 -10.88
N GLU A 23 15.21 6.76 -12.01
CA GLU A 23 16.54 7.39 -12.05
C GLU A 23 16.49 8.81 -11.46
N THR A 24 15.49 9.60 -11.82
CA THR A 24 15.31 10.97 -11.28
C THR A 24 15.01 10.94 -9.79
N TRP A 25 14.22 9.98 -9.31
CA TRP A 25 13.98 9.79 -7.88
C TRP A 25 15.25 9.40 -7.13
N THR A 26 16.07 8.50 -7.69
CA THR A 26 17.37 8.12 -7.12
C THR A 26 18.31 9.32 -7.04
N ASP A 27 18.42 10.10 -8.11
CA ASP A 27 19.24 11.32 -8.13
C ASP A 27 18.76 12.36 -7.12
N VAL A 28 17.44 12.50 -6.94
CA VAL A 28 16.85 13.40 -5.94
C VAL A 28 17.11 12.89 -4.52
N VAL A 29 17.08 11.58 -4.28
CA VAL A 29 17.42 10.97 -2.98
C VAL A 29 18.92 11.09 -2.67
N GLU A 30 19.79 10.93 -3.66
CA GLU A 30 21.23 11.17 -3.50
C GLU A 30 21.53 12.66 -3.27
N THR A 31 20.86 13.55 -3.97
CA THR A 31 21.01 15.01 -3.83
C THR A 31 20.37 15.54 -2.52
N SER A 32 19.42 14.80 -1.95
CA SER A 32 18.75 15.10 -0.66
C SER A 32 19.68 14.95 0.55
N GLN A 33 20.88 14.41 0.40
CA GLN A 33 21.89 14.34 1.49
C GLN A 33 22.42 15.71 1.95
N ALA A 34 21.94 16.83 1.36
CA ALA A 34 22.36 18.19 1.70
C ALA A 34 21.26 19.08 2.33
N LEU A 35 20.30 18.54 3.10
CA LEU A 35 19.34 19.36 3.85
C LEU A 35 19.16 18.92 5.32
N PRO A 36 20.12 19.21 6.22
CA PRO A 36 19.95 18.98 7.65
C PRO A 36 18.84 19.84 8.30
N ASP A 37 18.56 21.04 7.76
CA ASP A 37 17.70 22.04 8.44
C ASP A 37 16.19 21.80 8.26
N ALA A 38 15.77 21.03 7.24
CA ALA A 38 14.35 20.72 7.01
C ALA A 38 13.83 19.56 7.88
N VAL A 39 14.73 18.73 8.39
CA VAL A 39 14.40 17.54 9.20
C VAL A 39 13.97 17.94 10.61
N GLU A 40 14.53 19.01 11.18
CA GLU A 40 14.14 19.52 12.51
C GLU A 40 12.72 20.10 12.56
N THR A 41 12.20 20.63 11.45
CA THR A 41 10.84 21.21 11.39
C THR A 41 9.73 20.16 11.17
N THR A 42 10.10 18.91 10.83
CA THR A 42 9.14 17.85 10.48
C THR A 42 8.71 17.01 11.70
N ALA A 43 9.43 17.10 12.82
CA ALA A 43 9.21 16.25 14.00
C ALA A 43 7.87 16.49 14.72
N ASP A 44 7.21 17.63 14.49
CA ASP A 44 5.96 18.02 15.19
C ASP A 44 4.71 17.97 14.29
N ILE A 45 4.79 17.40 13.09
CA ILE A 45 3.60 17.24 12.23
C ILE A 45 2.91 15.92 12.59
N GLU A 46 1.84 16.04 13.38
CA GLU A 46 0.89 14.98 13.68
C GLU A 46 0.29 14.37 12.38
N VAL A 47 0.64 13.12 12.09
CA VAL A 47 0.15 12.32 10.94
C VAL A 47 -0.30 10.92 11.40
N GLY A 48 -1.17 10.25 10.64
CA GLY A 48 -1.59 8.87 10.95
C GLY A 48 -2.65 8.75 12.04
N HIS A 49 -3.49 9.79 12.20
CA HIS A 49 -4.43 9.91 13.31
C HIS A 49 -5.77 9.21 13.09
N THR A 50 -6.04 8.60 11.93
CA THR A 50 -7.33 7.93 11.74
C THR A 50 -7.41 6.75 12.71
N PRO A 51 -8.38 6.75 13.65
CA PRO A 51 -8.52 5.68 14.64
C PRO A 51 -8.60 4.30 14.00
N SER A 52 -7.76 3.40 14.47
CA SER A 52 -7.68 2.03 13.99
C SER A 52 -7.28 1.09 15.12
N GLU A 53 -7.45 -0.20 14.89
CA GLU A 53 -6.98 -1.26 15.75
C GLU A 53 -6.16 -2.29 14.97
N VAL A 54 -5.20 -2.92 15.66
CA VAL A 54 -4.43 -4.03 15.09
C VAL A 54 -5.27 -5.29 15.22
N VAL A 55 -5.54 -5.93 14.08
CA VAL A 55 -6.45 -7.08 13.98
C VAL A 55 -5.74 -8.39 13.72
N TYR A 56 -4.49 -8.32 13.26
CA TYR A 56 -3.59 -9.43 13.03
C TYR A 56 -2.14 -8.94 13.08
N GLU A 57 -1.26 -9.80 13.57
CA GLU A 57 0.17 -9.54 13.65
C GLU A 57 0.95 -10.77 13.17
N GLU A 58 1.98 -10.55 12.36
CA GLU A 58 2.92 -11.59 11.98
C GLU A 58 4.32 -10.99 11.88
N ASN A 59 5.25 -11.49 12.69
CA ASN A 59 6.61 -10.94 12.75
C ASN A 59 6.60 -9.46 13.19
N LYS A 60 6.84 -8.50 12.28
CA LYS A 60 6.65 -7.05 12.55
C LYS A 60 5.45 -6.47 11.80
N LEU A 61 4.83 -7.25 10.91
CA LEU A 61 3.65 -6.84 10.19
C LEU A 61 2.49 -6.69 11.16
N GLU A 62 1.78 -5.58 11.06
CA GLU A 62 0.51 -5.32 11.71
C GLU A 62 -0.57 -5.08 10.64
N LEU A 63 -1.65 -5.84 10.66
CA LEU A 63 -2.84 -5.52 9.88
C LEU A 63 -3.72 -4.60 10.71
N ARG A 64 -3.95 -3.38 10.21
CA ARG A 64 -4.75 -2.35 10.89
C ARG A 64 -6.13 -2.28 10.27
N HIS A 65 -7.18 -2.31 11.09
CA HIS A 65 -8.56 -2.06 10.70
C HIS A 65 -8.99 -0.67 11.17
N TYR A 66 -9.45 0.15 10.24
CA TYR A 66 -9.86 1.52 10.55
C TYR A 66 -11.33 1.59 10.91
N ARG A 67 -11.65 2.43 11.91
CA ARG A 67 -13.00 2.58 12.45
C ARG A 67 -13.85 3.50 11.57
N PRO A 68 -14.95 3.03 10.94
CA PRO A 68 -15.84 3.86 10.12
C PRO A 68 -16.37 5.10 10.86
N GLU A 69 -16.54 5.01 12.17
CA GLU A 69 -17.02 6.07 13.04
C GLU A 69 -16.08 7.29 13.03
N ALA A 70 -14.80 7.09 12.71
CA ALA A 70 -13.84 8.18 12.51
C ALA A 70 -14.21 9.14 11.37
N ALA A 71 -14.96 8.65 10.40
CA ALA A 71 -15.51 9.42 9.28
C ALA A 71 -16.99 9.77 9.47
N GLY A 72 -17.59 9.45 10.62
CA GLY A 72 -19.02 9.66 10.89
C GLY A 72 -19.93 8.68 10.13
N ILE A 73 -19.41 7.50 9.80
CA ILE A 73 -20.16 6.43 9.12
C ILE A 73 -20.50 5.35 10.14
N GLU A 74 -21.76 4.93 10.18
CA GLU A 74 -22.15 3.77 10.99
C GLU A 74 -21.65 2.48 10.31
N PRO A 75 -21.11 1.50 11.06
CA PRO A 75 -20.55 0.28 10.48
C PRO A 75 -21.49 -0.45 9.51
N GLU A 76 -22.80 -0.44 9.75
CA GLU A 76 -23.81 -1.09 8.90
C GLU A 76 -24.04 -0.38 7.55
N GLN A 77 -23.54 0.84 7.40
CA GLN A 77 -23.64 1.62 6.16
C GLN A 77 -22.44 1.37 5.23
N THR A 78 -21.48 0.56 5.66
CA THR A 78 -20.31 0.26 4.84
C THR A 78 -20.64 -0.70 3.68
N HIS A 79 -19.87 -0.60 2.59
CA HIS A 79 -19.93 -1.54 1.49
C HIS A 79 -19.59 -2.94 1.98
N GLU A 80 -20.30 -3.93 1.44
CA GLU A 80 -20.14 -5.31 1.89
C GLU A 80 -18.73 -5.87 1.71
N THR A 81 -18.03 -5.50 0.63
CA THR A 81 -16.68 -6.01 0.34
C THR A 81 -15.62 -5.03 0.86
N PRO A 82 -14.77 -5.44 1.82
CA PRO A 82 -13.75 -4.57 2.39
C PRO A 82 -12.62 -4.26 1.39
N ILE A 83 -11.87 -3.19 1.68
CA ILE A 83 -10.66 -2.80 0.96
C ILE A 83 -9.44 -3.13 1.81
N LEU A 84 -8.52 -3.91 1.27
CA LEU A 84 -7.19 -4.13 1.80
C LEU A 84 -6.17 -3.25 1.08
N ILE A 85 -5.55 -2.33 1.81
CA ILE A 85 -4.50 -1.45 1.31
C ILE A 85 -3.13 -2.11 1.49
N VAL A 86 -2.40 -2.24 0.38
CA VAL A 86 -1.04 -2.78 0.32
C VAL A 86 -0.12 -1.67 -0.16
N TYR A 87 0.74 -1.14 0.71
CA TYR A 87 1.68 -0.07 0.36
C TYR A 87 3.11 -0.58 0.17
N ALA A 88 4.02 0.26 -0.35
CA ALA A 88 5.41 -0.10 -0.60
C ALA A 88 6.23 -0.32 0.68
N LEU A 89 7.08 -1.35 0.71
CA LEU A 89 7.95 -1.71 1.85
C LEU A 89 8.96 -0.62 2.29
N ILE A 90 9.19 0.41 1.47
CA ILE A 90 10.14 1.50 1.76
C ILE A 90 9.49 2.62 2.58
N ASN A 91 8.17 2.77 2.49
CA ASN A 91 7.46 3.90 3.07
C ASN A 91 6.96 3.58 4.50
N LYS A 92 6.48 4.61 5.19
CA LYS A 92 5.69 4.46 6.42
C LYS A 92 4.20 4.52 6.09
N PRO A 93 3.33 3.88 6.89
CA PRO A 93 1.89 3.78 6.61
C PRO A 93 1.19 5.15 6.52
N TYR A 94 1.69 6.16 7.23
CA TYR A 94 1.12 7.52 7.21
C TYR A 94 1.14 8.17 5.82
N ILE A 95 1.85 7.63 4.83
CA ILE A 95 1.81 8.16 3.45
C ILE A 95 0.40 8.13 2.85
N LEU A 96 -0.45 7.21 3.33
CA LEU A 96 -1.86 7.10 2.93
C LEU A 96 -2.82 7.68 3.99
N ASP A 97 -2.30 8.13 5.12
CA ASP A 97 -3.05 8.71 6.23
C ASP A 97 -2.29 9.90 6.83
N LEU A 98 -2.08 10.95 6.03
CA LEU A 98 -1.29 12.12 6.42
C LEU A 98 -2.07 12.98 7.43
N GLN A 99 -2.75 14.02 6.94
CA GLN A 99 -3.63 14.88 7.72
C GLN A 99 -5.09 14.56 7.37
N PRO A 100 -6.07 14.93 8.21
CA PRO A 100 -7.48 14.68 7.93
C PRO A 100 -7.95 15.12 6.54
N ASP A 101 -7.47 16.25 6.02
CA ASP A 101 -7.81 16.76 4.68
C ASP A 101 -7.04 16.06 3.55
N ARG A 102 -6.02 15.26 3.87
CA ARG A 102 -5.08 14.59 2.95
C ARG A 102 -4.93 13.08 3.20
N SER A 103 -5.90 12.48 3.90
CA SER A 103 -5.89 11.06 4.23
C SER A 103 -6.71 10.28 3.19
N VAL A 104 -6.04 9.39 2.46
CA VAL A 104 -6.70 8.45 1.53
C VAL A 104 -7.58 7.50 2.32
N VAL A 105 -7.09 7.00 3.46
CA VAL A 105 -7.86 6.13 4.37
C VAL A 105 -9.17 6.81 4.77
N ARG A 106 -9.11 8.05 5.26
CA ARG A 106 -10.31 8.79 5.66
C ARG A 106 -11.28 8.99 4.50
N ARG A 107 -10.78 9.31 3.30
CA ARG A 107 -11.64 9.45 2.11
C ARG A 107 -12.35 8.15 1.74
N LEU A 108 -11.69 7.01 1.88
CA LEU A 108 -12.30 5.70 1.66
C LEU A 108 -13.38 5.40 2.70
N LEU A 109 -13.11 5.70 3.98
CA LEU A 109 -14.13 5.59 5.05
C LEU A 109 -15.33 6.51 4.77
N GLU A 110 -15.10 7.77 4.41
CA GLU A 110 -16.15 8.74 4.02
C GLU A 110 -16.97 8.25 2.80
N GLY A 111 -16.35 7.46 1.92
CA GLY A 111 -17.01 6.77 0.80
C GLY A 111 -17.81 5.52 1.20
N GLY A 112 -17.83 5.18 2.48
CA GLY A 112 -18.51 4.02 3.04
C GLY A 112 -17.72 2.71 2.91
N HIS A 113 -16.42 2.73 2.66
CA HIS A 113 -15.66 1.47 2.58
C HIS A 113 -15.23 0.99 3.96
N ASP A 114 -15.24 -0.34 4.17
CA ASP A 114 -14.55 -0.99 5.28
C ASP A 114 -13.06 -1.14 4.93
N VAL A 115 -12.16 -0.52 5.70
CA VAL A 115 -10.76 -0.30 5.27
C VAL A 115 -9.77 -0.99 6.21
N TYR A 116 -8.91 -1.79 5.60
CA TYR A 116 -7.76 -2.43 6.21
C TYR A 116 -6.47 -1.94 5.56
N LEU A 117 -5.39 -1.89 6.31
CA LEU A 117 -4.06 -1.53 5.81
C LEU A 117 -3.01 -2.43 6.43
N ILE A 118 -2.15 -3.00 5.58
CA ILE A 118 -0.98 -3.75 6.03
C ILE A 118 0.10 -2.76 6.41
N ASP A 119 0.50 -2.72 7.67
CA ASP A 119 1.69 -2.01 8.13
C ASP A 119 2.87 -2.97 8.24
N TRP A 120 3.88 -2.81 7.37
CA TRP A 120 5.06 -3.67 7.34
C TRP A 120 6.01 -3.43 8.52
N ASN A 121 5.89 -2.27 9.18
CA ASN A 121 6.77 -1.81 10.23
C ASN A 121 8.26 -1.81 9.79
N GLU A 122 9.18 -1.63 10.73
CA GLU A 122 10.60 -1.50 10.42
C GLU A 122 11.28 -2.89 10.29
N PRO A 123 11.99 -3.15 9.17
CA PRO A 123 12.68 -4.42 8.98
C PRO A 123 13.85 -4.56 9.96
N SER A 124 14.13 -5.78 10.39
CA SER A 124 15.27 -6.10 11.25
C SER A 124 16.21 -7.11 10.60
N ARG A 125 17.37 -7.37 11.22
CA ARG A 125 18.33 -8.36 10.68
C ARG A 125 17.74 -9.78 10.57
N LEU A 126 16.65 -10.06 11.28
CA LEU A 126 15.94 -11.33 11.18
C LEU A 126 15.25 -11.49 9.81
N ASP A 127 14.96 -10.38 9.14
CA ASP A 127 14.21 -10.33 7.88
C ASP A 127 15.10 -10.43 6.63
N GLN A 128 16.42 -10.56 6.81
CA GLN A 128 17.40 -10.55 5.70
C GLN A 128 17.23 -11.69 4.68
N HIS A 129 16.45 -12.72 5.02
CA HIS A 129 16.16 -13.86 4.15
C HIS A 129 14.74 -13.81 3.57
N LEU A 130 13.95 -12.78 3.89
CA LEU A 130 12.65 -12.58 3.27
C LEU A 130 12.85 -12.26 1.79
N THR A 131 12.08 -12.94 0.97
CA THR A 131 12.01 -12.75 -0.47
C THR A 131 10.71 -12.04 -0.83
N LEU A 132 10.62 -11.52 -2.07
CA LEU A 132 9.37 -10.96 -2.56
C LEU A 132 8.22 -11.97 -2.54
N GLU A 133 8.53 -13.27 -2.74
CA GLU A 133 7.55 -14.36 -2.65
C GLU A 133 6.92 -14.41 -1.26
N ASP A 134 7.71 -14.32 -0.18
CA ASP A 134 7.17 -14.31 1.18
C ASP A 134 6.17 -13.16 1.43
N TYR A 135 6.44 -11.98 0.87
CA TYR A 135 5.49 -10.87 0.98
C TYR A 135 4.19 -11.14 0.23
N VAL A 136 4.26 -11.72 -0.97
CA VAL A 136 3.11 -11.93 -1.85
C VAL A 136 2.29 -13.14 -1.42
N THR A 137 2.92 -14.31 -1.30
CA THR A 137 2.22 -15.60 -1.14
C THR A 137 2.00 -16.00 0.31
N ARG A 138 2.56 -15.25 1.26
CA ARG A 138 2.34 -15.50 2.69
C ARG A 138 1.77 -14.27 3.38
N TYR A 139 2.47 -13.14 3.39
CA TYR A 139 2.02 -12.00 4.19
C TYR A 139 0.74 -11.34 3.66
N ILE A 140 0.66 -11.06 2.36
CA ILE A 140 -0.57 -10.55 1.76
C ILE A 140 -1.69 -11.60 1.87
N ASP A 141 -1.38 -12.87 1.58
CA ASP A 141 -2.37 -13.95 1.62
C ASP A 141 -2.99 -14.13 3.01
N ASN A 142 -2.17 -14.18 4.06
CA ASN A 142 -2.61 -14.25 5.45
C ASN A 142 -3.49 -13.04 5.83
N CYS A 143 -3.12 -11.84 5.37
CA CYS A 143 -3.94 -10.65 5.62
C CYS A 143 -5.29 -10.73 4.91
N VAL A 144 -5.32 -11.21 3.66
CA VAL A 144 -6.57 -11.41 2.91
C VAL A 144 -7.47 -12.40 3.62
N ASP A 145 -6.93 -13.52 4.10
CA ASP A 145 -7.70 -14.52 4.85
C ASP A 145 -8.29 -13.96 6.15
N VAL A 146 -7.51 -13.17 6.91
CA VAL A 146 -8.03 -12.50 8.11
C VAL A 146 -9.17 -11.54 7.77
N VAL A 147 -9.02 -10.75 6.69
CA VAL A 147 -10.06 -9.79 6.28
C VAL A 147 -11.32 -10.53 5.82
N ARG A 148 -11.19 -11.63 5.08
CA ARG A 148 -12.30 -12.48 4.63
C ARG A 148 -13.04 -13.10 5.79
N GLU A 149 -12.31 -13.67 6.76
CA GLU A 149 -12.90 -14.26 7.96
C GLU A 149 -13.68 -13.23 8.77
N ARG A 150 -13.10 -12.04 8.97
CA ARG A 150 -13.74 -10.96 9.75
C ARG A 150 -14.95 -10.35 9.06
N SER A 151 -14.89 -10.16 7.74
CA SER A 151 -16.00 -9.59 6.95
C SER A 151 -17.07 -10.61 6.56
N GLY A 152 -16.77 -11.91 6.69
CA GLY A 152 -17.63 -12.99 6.20
C GLY A 152 -17.76 -13.01 4.67
N LYS A 153 -16.77 -12.47 3.94
CA LYS A 153 -16.76 -12.39 2.48
C LYS A 153 -15.75 -13.33 1.88
N ASP A 154 -16.12 -13.91 0.74
CA ASP A 154 -15.25 -14.83 0.01
C ASP A 154 -14.12 -14.12 -0.75
N ALA A 155 -14.18 -12.80 -0.93
CA ALA A 155 -13.15 -12.03 -1.62
C ALA A 155 -13.07 -10.59 -1.09
N VAL A 156 -11.94 -9.92 -1.31
CA VAL A 156 -11.68 -8.54 -0.89
C VAL A 156 -11.34 -7.65 -2.09
N ASN A 157 -11.55 -6.35 -1.95
CA ASN A 157 -10.96 -5.37 -2.87
C ASN A 157 -9.52 -5.10 -2.42
N VAL A 158 -8.58 -5.00 -3.35
CA VAL A 158 -7.17 -4.73 -3.03
C VAL A 158 -6.79 -3.37 -3.63
N LEU A 159 -6.24 -2.48 -2.81
CA LEU A 159 -5.69 -1.20 -3.25
C LEU A 159 -4.17 -1.21 -3.07
N GLY A 160 -3.45 -1.36 -4.18
CA GLY A 160 -1.99 -1.35 -4.17
C GLY A 160 -1.39 0.04 -4.41
N TYR A 161 -0.43 0.46 -3.58
CA TYR A 161 0.28 1.74 -3.73
C TYR A 161 1.79 1.56 -3.99
N CYS A 162 2.28 2.15 -5.09
CA CYS A 162 3.68 2.05 -5.53
C CYS A 162 4.11 0.58 -5.68
N MET A 163 5.16 0.12 -4.99
CA MET A 163 5.58 -1.29 -5.00
C MET A 163 4.48 -2.22 -4.44
N GLY A 164 3.61 -1.70 -3.57
CA GLY A 164 2.40 -2.40 -3.15
C GLY A 164 1.49 -2.75 -4.32
N GLY A 165 1.36 -1.88 -5.34
CA GLY A 165 0.64 -2.17 -6.58
C GLY A 165 1.23 -3.35 -7.34
N THR A 166 2.55 -3.42 -7.44
CA THR A 166 3.24 -4.56 -8.05
C THR A 166 2.98 -5.85 -7.29
N MET A 167 3.08 -5.83 -5.96
CA MET A 167 2.81 -7.01 -5.12
C MET A 167 1.34 -7.44 -5.18
N SER A 168 0.40 -6.49 -5.15
CA SER A 168 -1.04 -6.76 -5.29
C SER A 168 -1.40 -7.35 -6.64
N ALA A 169 -0.77 -6.87 -7.73
CA ALA A 169 -0.99 -7.45 -9.06
C ALA A 169 -0.46 -8.88 -9.16
N MET A 170 0.70 -9.17 -8.56
CA MET A 170 1.22 -10.54 -8.45
C MET A 170 0.28 -11.42 -7.63
N TYR A 171 -0.18 -10.93 -6.47
CA TYR A 171 -1.13 -11.63 -5.61
C TYR A 171 -2.43 -11.97 -6.34
N ALA A 172 -3.08 -10.96 -6.95
CA ALA A 172 -4.34 -11.15 -7.66
C ALA A 172 -4.24 -12.11 -8.85
N ALA A 173 -3.06 -12.21 -9.47
CA ALA A 173 -2.81 -13.18 -10.54
C ALA A 173 -2.67 -14.62 -10.01
N LEU A 174 -2.16 -14.79 -8.78
CA LEU A 174 -1.95 -16.10 -8.14
C LEU A 174 -3.21 -16.60 -7.42
N SER A 175 -3.99 -15.70 -6.83
CA SER A 175 -5.19 -15.99 -6.03
C SER A 175 -6.43 -15.22 -6.52
N PRO A 176 -6.85 -15.37 -7.80
CA PRO A 176 -7.94 -14.58 -8.36
C PRO A 176 -9.30 -14.81 -7.67
N GLU A 177 -9.50 -15.95 -7.02
CA GLU A 177 -10.73 -16.29 -6.31
C GLU A 177 -10.93 -15.50 -4.99
N THR A 178 -9.86 -14.93 -4.43
CA THR A 178 -9.91 -14.17 -3.18
C THR A 178 -9.92 -12.65 -3.41
N VAL A 179 -9.82 -12.21 -4.67
CA VAL A 179 -9.79 -10.79 -5.07
C VAL A 179 -11.02 -10.43 -5.90
N ASN A 180 -11.84 -9.51 -5.38
CA ASN A 180 -13.02 -9.01 -6.07
C ASN A 180 -12.68 -7.90 -7.08
N ALA A 181 -11.79 -6.97 -6.69
CA ALA A 181 -11.32 -5.88 -7.55
C ALA A 181 -9.90 -5.45 -7.15
N LEU A 182 -9.15 -4.92 -8.12
CA LEU A 182 -7.81 -4.35 -7.98
C LEU A 182 -7.75 -2.96 -8.61
#